data_AF-A0A2S9FEK3-F1
#
_entry.id   AF-A0A2S9FEK3-F1
#
_cell.length_a   1.000
_cell.length_b   1.000
_cell.length_c   1.000
_cell.angle_alpha   90.00
_cell.angle_beta   90.00
_cell.angle_gamma   90.00
#
_symmetry.space_group_name_H-M   'P 1'
#
loop_
_entity.id
_entity.type
_entity.pdbx_description
1 polymer ?
#
loop_
_entity_poly.entity_id
_entity_poly.type
_entity_poly.pdbx_seq_one_letter_code
_entity_poly.pdbx_strand_id
1 'polypeptide(L)'
;IGLITGVIIAGLIAYGMYRGALSIDLGKFFTYTGVFLIVVAAGILSYGVGALQTVGWLPGLANQAFDISTWFNWSAWYGEIIQGIFNVTPTPTVLQLVGYLTYLVVVLALFLRPVAAPARPTAPSPEPTTSSSTERSTT
;
A
#
# COMPACT_ATOMS: atom_id res chain seq x y z
N ILE A 1 -2.31 -41.14 -5.99
CA ILE A 1 -1.03 -40.39 -6.11
C ILE A 1 -1.29 -38.88 -6.13
N GLY A 2 -2.06 -38.34 -7.09
CA GLY A 2 -2.35 -36.90 -7.16
C GLY A 2 -2.91 -36.27 -5.88
N LEU A 3 -3.79 -36.96 -5.14
CA LEU A 3 -4.32 -36.48 -3.85
C LEU A 3 -3.21 -36.31 -2.80
N ILE A 4 -2.32 -37.30 -2.68
CA ILE A 4 -1.21 -37.27 -1.70
C ILE A 4 -0.21 -36.16 -2.08
N THR A 5 0.12 -36.05 -3.37
CA THR A 5 1.00 -34.98 -3.88
C THR A 5 0.39 -33.60 -3.65
N GLY A 6 -0.90 -33.43 -3.93
CA GLY A 6 -1.61 -32.17 -3.70
C GLY A 6 -1.62 -31.75 -2.23
N VAL A 7 -1.85 -32.70 -1.32
CA VAL A 7 -1.82 -32.43 0.14
C VAL A 7 -0.42 -32.03 0.59
N ILE A 8 0.63 -32.68 0.10
CA ILE A 8 2.02 -32.32 0.42
C ILE A 8 2.34 -30.91 -0.08
N ILE A 9 1.98 -30.58 -1.33
CA ILE A 9 2.21 -29.25 -1.91
C ILE A 9 1.44 -28.18 -1.12
N ALA A 10 0.16 -28.42 -0.82
CA ALA A 10 -0.65 -27.51 -0.02
C ALA A 10 -0.05 -27.29 1.37
N GLY A 11 0.41 -28.36 2.03
CA GLY A 11 1.08 -28.27 3.34
C GLY A 11 2.38 -27.47 3.29
N LEU A 12 3.20 -27.67 2.26
CA LEU A 12 4.44 -26.90 2.06
C LEU A 12 4.15 -25.41 1.81
N ILE A 13 3.15 -25.10 0.97
CA ILE A 13 2.73 -23.72 0.71
C ILE A 13 2.18 -23.08 2.00
N ALA A 14 1.32 -23.79 2.73
CA ALA A 14 0.75 -23.31 3.99
C ALA A 14 1.83 -23.04 5.04
N TYR A 15 2.81 -23.95 5.18
CA TYR A 15 3.94 -23.76 6.08
C TYR A 15 4.82 -22.58 5.66
N GLY A 16 5.13 -22.47 4.37
CA GLY A 16 5.89 -21.35 3.82
C GLY A 16 5.20 -20.01 4.06
N MET A 17 3.88 -19.95 3.88
CA MET A 17 3.08 -18.76 4.12
C MET A 17 3.01 -18.40 5.61
N TYR A 18 2.88 -19.39 6.50
CA TYR A 18 2.90 -19.19 7.95
C TYR A 18 4.22 -18.61 8.44
N ARG A 19 5.35 -19.21 8.02
CA ARG A 19 6.69 -18.65 8.33
C ARG A 19 6.89 -17.27 7.74
N GLY A 20 6.46 -17.09 6.48
CA GLY A 20 6.50 -15.82 5.79
C GLY A 20 5.79 -14.74 6.59
N ALA A 21 4.50 -14.95 6.89
CA ALA A 21 3.65 -14.02 7.63
C ALA A 21 4.20 -13.64 9.01
N LEU A 22 4.78 -14.59 9.75
CA LEU A 22 5.37 -14.34 11.07
C LEU A 22 6.65 -13.49 11.02
N SER A 23 7.35 -13.47 9.88
CA SER A 23 8.56 -12.68 9.68
C SER A 23 8.28 -11.29 9.11
N ILE A 24 7.02 -10.97 8.76
CA ILE A 24 6.67 -9.69 8.16
C ILE A 24 6.60 -8.63 9.24
N ASP A 25 7.36 -7.56 9.02
CA ASP A 25 7.27 -6.32 9.77
C ASP A 25 5.91 -5.65 9.50
N LEU A 26 5.04 -5.62 10.51
CA LEU A 26 3.68 -5.06 10.39
C LEU A 26 3.70 -3.63 9.86
N GLY A 27 4.68 -2.82 10.25
CA GLY A 27 4.82 -1.46 9.75
C GLY A 27 5.00 -1.44 8.24
N LYS A 28 5.92 -2.28 7.72
CA LYS A 28 6.15 -2.41 6.28
C LYS A 28 4.93 -2.97 5.55
N PHE A 29 4.26 -3.98 6.12
CA PHE A 29 3.05 -4.57 5.55
C PHE A 29 1.93 -3.54 5.36
N PHE A 30 1.64 -2.74 6.38
CA PHE A 30 0.62 -1.68 6.31
C PHE A 30 1.02 -0.58 5.32
N THR A 31 2.31 -0.23 5.23
CA THR A 31 2.77 0.72 4.22
C THR A 31 2.55 0.17 2.81
N TYR A 32 2.97 -1.08 2.52
CA TYR A 32 2.80 -1.66 1.18
C TYR A 32 1.33 -1.82 0.78
N THR A 33 0.51 -2.39 1.68
CA THR A 33 -0.92 -2.56 1.43
C THR A 33 -1.65 -1.22 1.35
N GLY A 34 -1.31 -0.25 2.19
CA GLY A 34 -1.84 1.12 2.14
C GLY A 34 -1.50 1.83 0.83
N VAL A 35 -0.24 1.76 0.38
CA VAL A 35 0.17 2.29 -0.93
C VAL A 35 -0.62 1.62 -2.05
N PHE A 36 -0.75 0.29 -2.03
CA PHE A 36 -1.56 -0.44 -3.01
C PHE A 36 -3.01 0.05 -3.04
N LEU A 37 -3.65 0.22 -1.88
CA LEU A 37 -5.02 0.72 -1.77
C LEU A 37 -5.17 2.15 -2.32
N ILE A 38 -4.17 3.02 -2.11
CA ILE A 38 -4.16 4.39 -2.67
C ILE A 38 -4.15 4.36 -4.20
N VAL A 39 -3.35 3.48 -4.81
CA VAL A 39 -3.30 3.35 -6.28
C VAL A 39 -4.64 2.85 -6.83
N VAL A 40 -5.27 1.87 -6.17
CA VAL A 40 -6.61 1.38 -6.55
C VAL A 40 -7.66 2.49 -6.43
N ALA A 41 -7.62 3.27 -5.34
CA ALA A 41 -8.53 4.40 -5.15
C ALA A 41 -8.35 5.48 -6.23
N ALA A 42 -7.11 5.75 -6.66
CA ALA A 42 -6.82 6.65 -7.77
C ALA A 42 -7.49 6.18 -9.07
N GLY A 43 -7.47 4.86 -9.33
CA GLY A 43 -8.16 4.24 -10.47
C GLY A 43 -9.68 4.48 -10.44
N ILE A 44 -10.31 4.26 -9.29
CA ILE A 44 -11.75 4.48 -9.10
C ILE A 44 -12.12 5.96 -9.30
N LEU A 45 -11.28 6.90 -8.84
CA LEU A 45 -11.47 8.33 -9.07
C LEU A 45 -11.44 8.65 -10.57
N SER A 46 -10.44 8.15 -11.30
CA SER A 46 -10.30 8.33 -12.74
C SER A 46 -11.51 7.78 -13.51
N TYR A 47 -11.99 6.59 -13.11
CA TYR A 47 -13.21 6.00 -13.65
C TYR A 47 -14.43 6.90 -13.42
N GLY A 48 -14.61 7.42 -12.20
CA GLY A 48 -15.67 8.36 -11.87
C GLY A 48 -15.62 9.64 -12.72
N VAL A 49 -14.42 10.22 -12.89
CA VAL A 49 -14.22 11.38 -13.77
C VAL A 49 -14.65 11.06 -15.22
N GLY A 50 -14.31 9.86 -15.70
CA GLY A 50 -14.77 9.38 -17.01
C GLY A 50 -16.29 9.32 -17.11
N ALA A 51 -16.94 8.75 -16.10
CA ALA A 51 -18.39 8.69 -16.05
C ALA A 51 -19.04 10.08 -16.03
N LEU A 52 -18.44 11.08 -15.38
CA LEU A 52 -18.95 12.45 -15.44
C LEU A 52 -18.72 13.10 -16.82
N GLN A 53 -17.63 12.75 -17.51
CA GLN A 53 -17.37 13.19 -18.88
C GLN A 53 -18.39 12.58 -19.86
N THR A 54 -18.73 11.30 -19.73
CA THR A 54 -19.71 10.65 -20.62
C THR A 54 -21.13 11.21 -20.47
N VAL A 55 -21.50 11.67 -19.27
CA VAL A 55 -22.79 12.32 -19.00
C VAL A 55 -22.77 13.82 -19.37
N GLY A 56 -21.63 14.35 -19.83
CA GLY A 56 -21.50 15.72 -20.32
C GLY A 56 -21.33 16.79 -19.24
N TRP A 57 -21.12 16.40 -17.98
CA TRP A 57 -20.88 17.33 -16.87
C TRP A 57 -19.46 17.90 -16.86
N LEU A 58 -18.50 17.20 -17.48
CA LEU A 58 -17.11 17.61 -17.59
C LEU A 58 -16.66 17.64 -19.06
N PRO A 59 -16.02 18.74 -19.52
CA PRO A 59 -15.39 18.78 -20.85
C PRO A 59 -14.14 17.88 -20.87
N GLY A 60 -13.77 17.37 -22.06
CA GLY A 60 -12.52 16.60 -22.24
C GLY A 60 -12.63 15.26 -22.95
N LEU A 61 -13.84 14.84 -23.36
CA LEU A 61 -14.05 13.63 -24.20
C LEU A 61 -13.17 13.60 -25.46
N ALA A 62 -12.88 14.76 -26.05
CA ALA A 62 -12.07 14.88 -27.27
C ALA A 62 -10.54 14.98 -27.01
N ASN A 63 -10.11 15.26 -25.77
CA ASN A 63 -8.70 15.38 -25.42
C ASN A 63 -8.21 14.08 -24.78
N GLN A 64 -7.99 13.08 -25.63
CA GLN A 64 -7.26 11.87 -25.24
C GLN A 64 -5.82 12.25 -24.90
N ALA A 65 -5.32 11.78 -23.74
CA ALA A 65 -3.97 12.06 -23.29
C ALA A 65 -2.95 11.25 -24.09
N PHE A 66 -3.19 9.94 -24.21
CA PHE A 66 -2.34 8.98 -24.91
C PHE A 66 -3.18 7.80 -25.39
N ASP A 67 -2.89 7.28 -26.57
CA ASP A 67 -3.44 6.01 -27.08
C ASP A 67 -2.34 4.94 -26.99
N ILE A 68 -2.46 4.05 -26.00
CA ILE A 68 -1.51 2.96 -25.75
C ILE A 68 -2.07 1.62 -26.26
N SER A 69 -3.21 1.64 -26.98
CA SER A 69 -3.90 0.43 -27.45
C SER A 69 -3.08 -0.39 -28.45
N THR A 70 -2.17 0.25 -29.17
CA THR A 70 -1.43 -0.35 -30.29
C THR A 70 -0.10 -0.99 -29.89
N TRP A 71 0.48 -0.61 -28.74
CA TRP A 71 1.79 -1.09 -28.29
C TRP A 71 1.71 -2.13 -27.16
N PHE A 72 0.55 -2.25 -26.50
CA PHE A 72 0.36 -3.14 -25.36
C PHE A 72 -0.82 -4.08 -25.61
N ASN A 73 -0.63 -5.38 -25.41
CA ASN A 73 -1.70 -6.35 -25.61
C ASN A 73 -2.61 -6.39 -24.37
N TRP A 74 -3.59 -5.50 -24.34
CA TRP A 74 -4.55 -5.36 -23.25
C TRP A 74 -5.44 -6.60 -23.05
N SER A 75 -5.61 -7.44 -24.08
CA SER A 75 -6.38 -8.69 -24.00
C SER A 75 -5.62 -9.88 -23.41
N ALA A 76 -4.32 -9.72 -23.16
CA ALA A 76 -3.54 -10.76 -22.51
C ALA A 76 -3.89 -10.83 -21.01
N TRP A 77 -3.67 -11.98 -20.39
CA TRP A 77 -4.00 -12.23 -18.98
C TRP A 77 -3.44 -11.19 -18.00
N TYR A 78 -2.28 -10.60 -18.30
CA TYR A 78 -1.69 -9.53 -17.49
C TYR A 78 -2.37 -8.17 -17.70
N GLY A 79 -2.88 -7.89 -18.90
CA GLY A 79 -3.60 -6.67 -19.24
C GLY A 79 -4.93 -6.60 -18.50
N GLU A 80 -5.66 -7.71 -18.47
CA GLU A 80 -6.92 -7.85 -17.72
C GLU A 80 -6.72 -7.65 -16.21
N ILE A 81 -5.61 -8.16 -15.64
CA ILE A 81 -5.28 -7.94 -14.23
C ILE A 81 -5.00 -6.46 -13.96
N ILE A 82 -4.25 -5.79 -14.84
CA ILE A 82 -3.92 -4.37 -14.68
C ILE A 82 -5.17 -3.51 -14.82
N GLN A 83 -6.00 -3.75 -15.84
CA GLN A 83 -7.26 -3.04 -16.03
C GLN A 83 -8.24 -3.32 -14.89
N GLY A 84 -8.35 -4.57 -14.45
CA GLY A 84 -9.25 -4.98 -13.38
C GLY A 84 -8.87 -4.37 -12.02
N ILE A 85 -7.58 -4.34 -11.68
CA ILE A 85 -7.11 -3.85 -10.38
C ILE A 85 -6.99 -2.32 -10.36
N PHE A 86 -6.43 -1.73 -11.42
CA PHE A 86 -6.09 -0.30 -11.44
C PHE A 86 -7.10 0.57 -12.19
N ASN A 87 -8.12 -0.02 -12.82
CA ASN A 87 -9.15 0.66 -13.61
C ASN A 87 -8.58 1.63 -14.65
N VAL A 88 -7.43 1.27 -15.24
CA VAL A 88 -6.73 2.07 -16.25
C VAL A 88 -7.31 1.78 -17.62
N THR A 89 -7.95 2.77 -18.23
CA THR A 89 -8.45 2.69 -19.61
C THR A 89 -7.28 2.89 -20.59
N PRO A 90 -7.23 2.16 -21.73
CA PRO A 90 -6.17 2.29 -22.73
C PRO A 90 -6.12 3.64 -23.47
N THR A 91 -7.20 4.43 -23.38
CA THR A 91 -7.34 5.78 -23.95
C THR A 91 -7.81 6.77 -22.87
N PRO A 92 -7.00 7.06 -21.83
CA PRO A 92 -7.41 7.97 -20.77
C PRO A 92 -7.48 9.40 -21.29
N THR A 93 -8.46 10.19 -20.83
CA THR A 93 -8.49 11.63 -21.11
C THR A 93 -7.43 12.36 -20.29
N VAL A 94 -7.00 13.55 -20.74
CA VAL A 94 -6.03 14.37 -19.98
C VAL A 94 -6.52 14.64 -18.56
N LEU A 95 -7.83 14.85 -18.39
CA LEU A 95 -8.43 15.16 -17.09
C LEU A 95 -8.44 13.95 -16.16
N GLN A 96 -8.70 12.76 -16.69
CA GLN A 96 -8.57 11.50 -15.96
C GLN A 96 -7.14 11.26 -15.50
N LEU A 97 -6.15 11.44 -16.39
CA LEU A 97 -4.73 11.25 -16.08
C LEU A 97 -4.24 12.26 -15.03
N VAL A 98 -4.58 13.54 -15.19
CA VAL A 98 -4.20 14.59 -14.23
C VAL A 98 -4.88 14.35 -12.88
N GLY A 99 -6.17 13.98 -12.85
CA GLY A 99 -6.89 13.64 -11.63
C GLY A 99 -6.26 12.46 -10.91
N TYR A 100 -5.94 11.39 -11.65
CA TYR A 100 -5.23 10.22 -11.15
C TYR A 100 -3.87 10.58 -10.54
N LEU A 101 -3.02 11.28 -11.30
CA LEU A 101 -1.66 11.65 -10.85
C LEU A 101 -1.71 12.62 -9.67
N THR A 102 -2.59 13.62 -9.69
CA THR A 102 -2.74 14.59 -8.60
C THR A 102 -3.16 13.89 -7.32
N TYR A 103 -4.18 13.04 -7.38
CA TYR A 103 -4.63 12.27 -6.23
C TYR A 103 -3.51 11.36 -5.70
N LEU A 104 -2.87 10.60 -6.60
CA LEU A 104 -1.80 9.69 -6.23
C LEU A 104 -0.65 10.43 -5.55
N VAL A 105 -0.15 11.53 -6.14
CA VAL A 105 0.96 12.30 -5.57
C VAL A 105 0.59 12.90 -4.21
N VAL A 106 -0.58 13.54 -4.10
CA VAL A 106 -1.01 14.21 -2.86
C VAL A 106 -1.23 13.20 -1.74
N VAL A 107 -2.00 12.13 -2.00
CA VAL A 107 -2.35 11.15 -0.98
C VAL A 107 -1.13 10.32 -0.60
N LEU A 108 -0.28 9.95 -1.55
CA LEU A 108 0.97 9.24 -1.26
C LEU A 108 1.93 10.11 -0.43
N ALA A 109 2.08 11.39 -0.78
CA ALA A 109 2.91 12.32 -0.01
C ALA A 109 2.39 12.51 1.42
N LEU A 110 1.07 12.59 1.61
CA LEU A 110 0.46 12.68 2.95
C LEU A 110 0.59 11.36 3.72
N PHE A 111 0.41 10.21 3.06
CA PHE A 111 0.45 8.89 3.68
C PHE A 111 1.87 8.49 4.12
N LEU A 112 2.88 8.80 3.32
CA LEU A 112 4.29 8.54 3.66
C LEU A 112 4.92 9.63 4.54
N ARG A 113 4.17 10.67 4.91
CA ARG A 113 4.70 11.76 5.73
C ARG A 113 5.14 11.21 7.10
N PRO A 114 6.40 11.39 7.51
CA PRO A 114 6.88 10.87 8.77
C PRO A 114 6.11 11.48 9.94
N VAL A 115 5.41 10.65 10.72
CA VAL A 115 4.85 11.06 12.01
C VAL A 115 6.00 11.01 13.01
N ALA A 116 6.35 12.16 13.60
CA ALA A 116 7.37 12.22 14.64
C ALA A 116 6.98 11.26 15.78
N ALA A 117 7.85 10.29 16.08
CA ALA A 117 7.62 9.37 17.18
C ALA A 117 7.43 10.19 18.48
N PRO A 118 6.44 9.87 19.31
CA PRO A 118 6.29 10.54 20.60
C PRO A 118 7.61 10.39 21.36
N ALA A 119 8.14 11.52 21.86
CA ALA A 119 9.36 11.54 22.65
C ALA A 119 9.21 10.48 23.74
N ARG A 120 10.06 9.45 23.70
CA ARG A 120 10.09 8.38 24.70
C ARG A 120 10.15 9.09 26.06
N PRO A 121 9.20 8.86 26.98
CA PRO A 121 9.30 9.39 28.32
C PRO A 121 10.67 8.98 28.86
N THR A 122 11.54 9.95 29.11
CA THR A 122 12.81 9.72 29.78
C THR A 122 12.46 9.01 31.07
N ALA A 123 12.83 7.73 31.17
CA ALA A 123 12.71 6.99 32.42
C ALA A 123 13.37 7.85 33.51
N PRO A 124 12.72 8.06 34.66
CA PRO A 124 13.37 8.75 35.78
C PRO A 124 14.73 8.11 35.99
N SER A 125 15.79 8.93 35.94
CA SER A 125 17.14 8.47 36.25
C SER A 125 17.06 7.70 37.57
N PRO A 126 17.58 6.47 37.68
CA PRO A 126 17.65 5.79 38.95
C PRO A 126 18.35 6.73 39.92
N GLU A 127 17.57 7.18 40.90
CA GLU A 127 18.04 7.96 42.03
C GLU A 127 19.27 7.22 42.57
N PRO A 128 20.42 7.89 42.77
CA PRO A 128 21.60 7.23 43.29
C PRO A 128 21.19 6.60 44.60
N THR A 129 21.11 5.26 44.63
CA THR A 129 20.96 4.52 45.86
C THR A 129 22.20 4.85 46.66
N THR A 130 22.08 5.83 47.56
CA THR A 130 23.05 6.08 48.61
C THR A 130 23.29 4.74 49.27
N SER A 131 24.44 4.17 48.92
CA SER A 131 24.96 2.97 49.52
C SER A 131 25.31 3.35 50.94
N SER A 132 24.33 3.32 51.85
CA SER A 132 24.57 3.25 53.29
C SER A 132 25.04 1.83 53.62
N SER A 133 26.20 1.47 53.07
CA SER A 133 27.06 0.44 53.61
C SER A 133 28.02 1.15 54.54
N THR A 134 27.65 1.29 55.81
CA THR A 134 28.52 1.46 56.99
C THR A 134 27.60 1.71 58.19
N GLU A 135 27.15 0.64 58.87
CA GLU A 135 27.46 0.53 60.31
C GLU A 135 27.09 -0.87 60.82
N ARG A 136 28.09 -1.74 60.74
CA ARG A 136 28.34 -2.79 61.70
C ARG A 136 28.72 -2.11 63.03
N SER A 137 27.82 -2.06 64.00
CA SER A 137 28.11 -1.71 65.40
C SER A 137 27.05 -2.43 66.26
N THR A 138 27.30 -3.67 66.69
CA THR A 138 27.86 -4.00 68.01
C THR A 138 27.14 -3.26 69.14
N THR A 139 26.18 -3.92 69.81
CA THR A 139 26.23 -4.35 71.22
C THR A 139 24.91 -5.05 71.58
#